data_AF-A0A0Q8WPJ2-F1
#
_entry.id   AF-A0A0Q8WPJ2-F1
#
_cell.length_a   1.000
_cell.length_b   1.000
_cell.length_c   1.000
_cell.angle_alpha   90.00
_cell.angle_beta   90.00
_cell.angle_gamma   90.00
#
_symmetry.space_group_name_H-M   'P 1'
#
loop_
_entity.id
_entity.type
_entity.pdbx_description
1 polymer ?
#
loop_
_entity_poly.entity_id
_entity_poly.type
_entity_poly.pdbx_seq_one_letter_code
_entity_poly.pdbx_strand_id
1 'polypeptide(L)' 'MELALAAVVQLALGVGLFWLGRWGRLGADRLVPRRSDAADQRRRADALARSGLFCQGIGLLLMLFALYTSITALD' A
#
# COMPACT_ATOMS: atom_id res chain seq x y z
N MET A 1 -10.30 24.96 -6.28
CA MET A 1 -10.48 24.36 -4.94
C MET A 1 -10.64 22.84 -5.01
N GLU A 2 -11.44 22.32 -5.94
CA GLU A 2 -11.71 20.87 -6.05
C GLU A 2 -10.47 20.02 -6.42
N LEU A 3 -9.59 20.53 -7.30
CA LEU A 3 -8.33 19.87 -7.68
C LEU A 3 -7.37 19.69 -6.49
N ALA A 4 -7.26 20.69 -5.62
CA ALA A 4 -6.42 20.63 -4.42
C ALA A 4 -6.96 19.61 -3.41
N LEU A 5 -8.28 19.54 -3.23
CA LEU A 5 -8.91 18.55 -2.35
C LEU A 5 -8.69 17.12 -2.89
N ALA A 6 -8.82 16.93 -4.20
CA ALA A 6 -8.60 15.64 -4.85
C ALA A 6 -7.15 15.15 -4.68
N ALA A 7 -6.16 16.04 -4.84
CA ALA A 7 -4.76 15.73 -4.63
C ALA A 7 -4.46 15.32 -3.17
N VAL A 8 -5.04 16.04 -2.20
CA VAL A 8 -4.89 15.71 -0.77
C VAL A 8 -5.52 14.36 -0.43
N VAL A 9 -6.71 14.06 -0.96
CA VAL A 9 -7.39 12.77 -0.76
C VAL A 9 -6.59 11.62 -1.39
N GLN A 10 -6.03 11.81 -2.59
CA GLN A 10 -5.18 10.81 -3.24
C GLN A 10 -3.87 10.57 -2.46
N LEU A 11 -3.26 11.62 -1.92
CA LEU A 11 -2.09 11.48 -1.06
C LEU A 11 -2.43 10.72 0.23
N ALA A 12 -3.55 11.05 0.87
CA ALA A 12 -4.01 10.35 2.07
C ALA A 12 -4.29 8.86 1.80
N LEU A 13 -4.95 8.54 0.69
CA LEU A 13 -5.19 7.17 0.24
C LEU A 13 -3.88 6.42 -0.06
N GLY A 14 -2.94 7.06 -0.76
CA GLY A 14 -1.63 6.49 -1.07
C GLY A 14 -0.82 6.17 0.19
N VAL A 15 -0.77 7.11 1.14
CA VAL A 15 -0.12 6.91 2.45
C VAL A 15 -0.82 5.81 3.25
N GLY A 16 -2.15 5.80 3.27
CA GLY A 16 -2.95 4.79 3.94
C GLY A 16 -2.68 3.38 3.41
N LEU A 17 -2.72 3.18 2.09
CA LEU A 17 -2.43 1.90 1.45
C LEU A 17 -0.98 1.46 1.66
N PHE A 18 -0.04 2.40 1.59
CA PHE A 18 1.38 2.12 1.86
C PHE A 18 1.59 1.64 3.31
N TRP A 19 0.96 2.31 4.28
CA TRP A 19 0.99 1.91 5.68
C TRP A 19 0.28 0.58 5.91
N LEU A 20 -0.85 0.33 5.25
CA LEU A 20 -1.58 -0.93 5.33
C LEU A 20 -0.73 -2.10 4.81
N GLY A 21 -0.07 -1.94 3.67
CA GLY A 21 0.85 -2.95 3.12
C GLY A 21 2.09 -3.15 3.99
N ARG A 22 2.61 -2.08 4.61
CA ARG A 22 3.72 -2.16 5.57
C ARG A 22 3.31 -2.86 6.87
N TRP A 23 2.13 -2.55 7.40
CA TRP A 23 1.54 -3.22 8.56
C TRP A 23 1.25 -4.69 8.27
N GLY A 24 0.71 -5.02 7.10
CA GLY A 24 0.53 -6.40 6.66
C GLY A 24 1.84 -7.18 6.69
N ARG A 25 2.92 -6.61 6.13
CA ARG A 25 4.25 -7.26 6.16
C ARG A 25 4.84 -7.39 7.56
N LEU A 26 4.81 -6.32 8.38
CA LEU A 26 5.37 -6.33 9.73
C LEU A 26 4.54 -7.15 10.72
N GLY A 27 3.23 -7.23 10.49
CA GLY A 27 2.27 -7.97 11.30
C GLY A 27 2.04 -9.41 10.85
N ALA A 28 2.56 -9.83 9.69
CA ALA A 28 2.39 -11.17 9.16
C ALA A 28 2.80 -12.25 10.18
N ASP A 29 3.92 -12.03 10.89
CA ASP A 29 4.40 -12.94 11.94
C ASP A 29 3.53 -12.95 13.20
N ARG A 30 2.74 -11.90 13.45
CA ARG A 30 1.78 -11.81 14.56
C ARG A 30 0.39 -12.32 14.19
N LEU A 31 -0.01 -12.20 12.92
CA LEU A 31 -1.32 -12.63 12.40
C LEU A 31 -1.34 -14.09 11.95
N VAL A 32 -0.19 -14.68 11.63
CA VAL A 32 -0.09 -16.11 11.35
C VAL A 32 0.13 -16.84 12.68
N PRO A 33 -0.88 -17.52 13.26
CA PRO A 33 -0.67 -18.36 14.43
C PRO A 33 0.41 -19.39 14.07
N ARG A 34 1.39 -19.59 14.98
CA ARG A 34 2.43 -20.63 14.89
C ARG A 34 1.76 -22.01 14.71
N ARG A 35 1.43 -22.38 13.48
CA ARG A 35 1.04 -23.74 13.12
C ARG A 35 2.30 -24.50 12.75
N SER A 36 2.34 -25.77 13.14
CA SER A 36 3.45 -26.72 13.04
C SER A 36 4.07 -26.89 11.64
N ASP A 37 3.51 -26.28 10.61
CA ASP A 37 3.84 -26.55 9.21
C ASP A 37 4.58 -25.36 8.58
N ALA A 38 5.92 -25.41 8.64
CA ALA A 38 6.81 -24.34 8.19
C ALA A 38 6.64 -24.02 6.69
N ALA A 39 6.17 -24.97 5.89
CA ALA A 39 5.91 -24.77 4.46
C ALA A 39 4.67 -23.91 4.21
N ASP A 40 3.59 -24.09 4.97
CA ASP A 40 2.36 -23.29 4.86
C ASP A 40 2.58 -21.87 5.41
N GLN A 41 3.41 -21.74 6.44
CA GLN A 41 3.81 -20.46 7.01
C GLN A 41 4.56 -19.58 5.99
N ARG A 42 5.51 -20.18 5.24
CA ARG A 42 6.24 -19.49 4.17
C ARG A 42 5.33 -19.05 3.02
N ARG A 43 4.38 -19.89 2.61
CA ARG A 43 3.42 -19.54 1.54
C ARG A 43 2.54 -18.35 1.93
N ARG A 44 2.07 -18.30 3.17
CA ARG A 44 1.26 -17.17 3.68
C ARG A 44 2.07 -15.90 3.82
N ALA A 45 3.33 -16.00 4.29
CA ALA A 45 4.24 -14.87 4.35
C ALA A 45 4.54 -14.31 2.95
N ASP A 46 4.78 -15.16 1.95
CA ASP A 46 4.97 -14.75 0.56
C ASP A 46 3.71 -14.12 -0.04
N ALA A 47 2.53 -14.67 0.25
CA ALA A 47 1.26 -14.10 -0.19
C ALA A 47 1.03 -12.71 0.42
N LEU A 48 1.34 -12.52 1.71
CA LEU A 48 1.27 -11.21 2.36
C LEU A 48 2.36 -10.24 1.88
N ALA A 49 3.56 -10.74 1.56
CA ALA A 49 4.62 -9.93 0.99
C ALA A 49 4.24 -9.42 -0.40
N ARG A 50 3.62 -10.28 -1.24
CA ARG A 50 3.09 -9.89 -2.56
C ARG A 50 1.93 -8.92 -2.45
N SER A 51 0.98 -9.14 -1.54
CA SER A 51 -0.12 -8.20 -1.35
C SER A 51 0.38 -6.85 -0.82
N GLY A 52 1.38 -6.85 0.06
CA GLY A 52 2.06 -5.64 0.52
C GLY A 52 2.80 -4.89 -0.60
N LEU A 53 3.46 -5.61 -1.52
CA LEU A 53 4.07 -5.03 -2.71
C LEU A 53 3.03 -4.45 -3.67
N PHE A 54 1.91 -5.13 -3.89
CA PHE A 54 0.79 -4.61 -4.69
C PHE A 54 0.21 -3.34 -4.07
N CYS A 55 0.00 -3.33 -2.76
CA CYS A 55 -0.54 -2.17 -2.04
C CYS A 55 0.43 -0.97 -2.11
N GLN A 56 1.74 -1.22 -1.98
CA GLN A 56 2.76 -0.19 -2.20
C GLN A 56 2.76 0.32 -3.64
N GLY A 57 2.66 -0.57 -4.63
CA GLY A 57 2.60 -0.19 -6.04
C GLY A 57 1.40 0.70 -6.36
N ILE A 58 0.21 0.33 -5.86
CA ILE A 58 -1.02 1.13 -6.02
C ILE A 58 -0.87 2.49 -5.31
N GLY A 59 -0.33 2.52 -4.09
CA GLY A 59 -0.09 3.77 -3.36
C GLY A 59 0.90 4.69 -4.08
N LEU A 60 1.97 4.14 -4.66
CA LEU A 60 2.94 4.88 -5.46
C LEU A 60 2.31 5.42 -6.76
N LEU A 61 1.47 4.62 -7.42
CA LEU A 61 0.77 5.01 -8.63
C LEU A 61 -0.22 6.15 -8.36
N LEU A 62 -0.94 6.09 -7.23
CA LEU A 62 -1.82 7.18 -6.77
C LEU A 62 -1.04 8.46 -6.46
N MET A 63 0.15 8.34 -5.83
CA MET A 63 1.05 9.48 -5.60
C MET A 63 1.54 10.10 -6.90
N LEU A 64 1.98 9.29 -7.86
CA LEU A 64 2.42 9.74 -9.19
C LEU A 64 1.27 10.41 -9.95
N PHE A 65 0.06 9.83 -9.87
CA PHE A 65 -1.11 10.39 -10.51
C PHE A 65 -1.49 11.75 -9.90
N ALA A 66 -1.47 11.87 -8.57
CA ALA A 66 -1.70 13.13 -7.86
C ALA A 66 -0.66 14.20 -8.19
N LEU A 67 0.62 13.80 -8.34
CA LEU A 67 1.69 14.69 -8.76
C LEU A 67 1.47 15.17 -10.21
N TYR A 68 1.11 14.25 -11.11
CA TYR A 68 0.83 14.56 -12.50
C TYR A 68 -0.35 15.52 -12.65
N THR A 69 -1.48 15.28 -11.97
CA THR A 69 -2.61 16.22 -11.96
C THR A 69 -2.26 17.58 -11.37
N SER A 70 -1.37 17.62 -10.38
CA SER A 70 -0.89 18.88 -9.81
C SER A 70 -0.05 19.68 -10.82
N ILE A 71 0.80 19.01 -11.60
CA ILE A 71 1.61 19.65 -12.65
C ILE A 71 0.71 20.18 -13.78
N THR A 72 -0.20 19.36 -14.30
CA THR A 72 -1.11 19.76 -15.38
C THR A 72 -2.18 20.77 -14.95
N ALA A 73 -2.37 20.98 -13.64
CA ALA A 73 -3.24 22.04 -13.13
C ALA A 73 -2.49 23.37 -12.91
N LEU A 74 -1.16 23.36 -13.01
CA LEU A 74 -0.30 24.55 -12.94
C LEU A 74 0.11 25.07 -14.33
N ASP A 75 0.13 24.22 -15.36
CA ASP A 75 0.19 24.60 -16.78
C ASP A 75 -1.17 25.08 -17.30
#